data_AF-A0A7W1R8Q1-F1
#
_entry.id   AF-A0A7W1R8Q1-F1
#
_cell.length_a   1.000
_cell.length_b   1.000
_cell.length_c   1.000
_cell.angle_alpha   90.00
_cell.angle_beta   90.00
_cell.angle_gamma   90.00
#
_symmetry.space_group_name_H-M   'P 1'
#
loop_
_entity.id
_entity.type
_entity.pdbx_description
1 polymer ?
#
loop_
_entity_poly.entity_id
_entity_poly.type
_entity_poly.pdbx_seq_one_letter_code
_entity_poly.pdbx_strand_id
1 'polypeptide(L)' 'MIHNDQEMEVTQERILYFQRLLSQLRVTAAPEEFPAVASGYRAEIARMQDDVLEYLTRHASEPTPAEAA' A
#
# COMPACT_ATOMS: atom_id res chain seq x y z
N MET A 1 -5.88 -0.66 -7.68
CA MET A 1 -6.84 0.41 -8.04
C MET A 1 -7.79 0.68 -6.89
N ILE A 2 -7.86 1.95 -6.49
CA ILE A 2 -8.67 2.51 -5.41
C ILE A 2 -9.77 3.36 -6.06
N HIS A 3 -11.00 3.24 -5.59
CA HIS A 3 -12.18 3.87 -6.22
C HIS A 3 -12.83 4.94 -5.37
N ASN A 4 -12.53 5.02 -4.08
CA ASN A 4 -13.15 5.97 -3.16
C ASN A 4 -12.22 6.22 -1.96
N ASP A 5 -12.57 7.23 -1.16
CA ASP A 5 -11.77 7.64 0.00
C ASP A 5 -11.68 6.54 1.06
N GLN A 6 -12.73 5.73 1.22
CA GLN A 6 -12.72 4.61 2.17
C GLN A 6 -11.69 3.54 1.78
N GLU A 7 -11.60 3.19 0.50
CA GLU A 7 -10.59 2.27 -0.03
C GLU A 7 -9.19 2.88 0.07
N MET A 8 -9.06 4.20 -0.10
CA MET A 8 -7.79 4.91 0.09
C MET A 8 -7.31 4.79 1.53
N GLU A 9 -8.18 5.10 2.50
CA GLU A 9 -7.87 5.00 3.94
C GLU A 9 -7.45 3.58 4.32
N VAL A 10 -8.23 2.56 3.91
CA VAL A 10 -7.90 1.16 4.16
C VAL A 10 -6.56 0.77 3.55
N THR A 11 -6.25 1.27 2.35
CA THR A 11 -4.96 1.02 1.69
C THR A 11 -3.81 1.67 2.47
N GLN A 12 -3.98 2.90 2.94
CA GLN A 12 -2.99 3.59 3.78
C GLN A 12 -2.73 2.87 5.11
N GLU A 13 -3.78 2.38 5.77
CA GLU A 13 -3.66 1.57 7.00
C GLU A 13 -2.90 0.27 6.74
N ARG A 14 -3.17 -0.39 5.60
CA ARG A 14 -2.48 -1.62 5.20
C ARG A 14 -1.00 -1.38 4.86
N ILE A 15 -0.67 -0.26 4.23
CA ILE A 15 0.73 0.17 4.03
C ILE A 15 1.43 0.29 5.39
N LEU A 16 0.82 1.01 6.35
CA LEU A 16 1.40 1.21 7.68
C LEU A 16 1.58 -0.12 8.42
N TYR A 17 0.62 -1.03 8.31
CA TYR A 17 0.72 -2.38 8.88
C TYR A 17 1.92 -3.15 8.31
N PHE A 18 2.10 -3.20 6.99
CA PHE A 18 3.25 -3.88 6.39
C PHE A 18 4.58 -3.21 6.69
N GLN A 19 4.63 -1.88 6.79
CA GLN A 19 5.83 -1.17 7.23
C GLN A 19 6.23 -1.56 8.67
N ARG A 20 5.25 -1.72 9.57
CA ARG A 20 5.50 -2.21 10.94
C ARG A 20 6.03 -3.64 10.95
N LEU A 21 5.44 -4.55 10.17
CA LEU A 21 5.95 -5.91 10.02
C LEU A 21 7.38 -5.93 9.48
N LEU A 22 7.67 -5.13 8.45
CA LEU A 22 9.01 -5.05 7.86
C LEU A 22 10.03 -4.50 8.87
N SER A 23 9.64 -3.51 9.67
CA SER A 23 10.47 -2.98 10.77
C SER A 23 10.80 -4.04 11.81
N GLN A 24 9.82 -4.88 12.17
CA GLN A 24 10.02 -6.00 13.09
C GLN A 24 10.96 -7.05 12.47
N LEU A 25 10.68 -7.49 11.24
CA LEU A 25 11.46 -8.51 10.53
C LEU A 25 12.92 -8.11 10.35
N ARG A 26 13.20 -6.82 10.15
CA ARG A 26 14.57 -6.29 10.06
C ARG A 26 15.42 -6.58 11.31
N VAL A 27 14.79 -6.77 12.46
CA VAL A 27 15.46 -7.07 13.72
C VAL A 27 15.39 -8.57 14.05
N THR A 28 14.29 -9.24 13.72
CA THR A 28 14.03 -10.61 14.20
C THR A 28 14.42 -11.71 13.22
N ALA A 29 14.51 -11.42 11.91
CA ALA A 29 14.90 -12.41 10.92
C ALA A 29 16.42 -12.62 10.91
N ALA A 30 16.86 -13.82 10.50
CA ALA A 30 18.28 -14.04 10.22
C ALA A 30 18.75 -13.11 9.08
N PRO A 31 19.95 -12.50 9.17
CA PRO A 31 20.44 -11.57 8.15
C PRO A 31 20.42 -12.13 6.72
N GLU A 32 20.72 -13.41 6.56
CA GLU A 32 20.73 -14.13 5.28
C GLU A 32 19.33 -14.39 4.71
N GLU A 33 18.32 -14.51 5.57
CA GLU A 33 16.92 -14.76 5.17
C GLU A 33 16.14 -13.45 4.95
N PHE A 34 16.55 -12.38 5.63
CA PHE A 34 15.85 -11.10 5.63
C PHE A 34 15.54 -10.57 4.22
N PRO A 35 16.48 -10.55 3.25
CA PRO A 35 16.19 -10.05 1.90
C PRO A 35 15.06 -10.80 1.20
N ALA A 36 15.00 -12.12 1.36
CA ALA A 36 13.98 -12.96 0.75
C ALA A 36 12.60 -12.68 1.37
N VAL A 37 12.51 -12.70 2.71
CA VAL A 37 11.23 -12.45 3.41
C VAL A 37 10.74 -11.00 3.27
N ALA A 38 11.66 -10.03 3.18
CA ALA A 38 11.34 -8.62 3.01
C ALA A 38 10.84 -8.29 1.60
N SER A 39 11.25 -9.05 0.58
CA SER A 39 11.00 -8.73 -0.82
C SER A 39 9.51 -8.58 -1.15
N GLY A 40 8.68 -9.52 -0.67
CA GLY A 40 7.23 -9.50 -0.88
C GLY A 40 6.55 -8.29 -0.24
N TYR A 41 6.90 -7.98 1.02
CA TYR A 41 6.36 -6.79 1.70
C TYR A 41 6.76 -5.50 0.99
N ARG A 42 8.01 -5.39 0.54
CA ARG A 42 8.49 -4.20 -0.20
C ARG A 42 7.75 -4.01 -1.51
N ALA A 43 7.57 -5.08 -2.29
CA ALA A 43 6.86 -5.02 -3.56
C ALA A 43 5.39 -4.63 -3.37
N GLU A 44 4.71 -5.20 -2.37
CA GLU A 44 3.31 -4.91 -2.10
C GLU A 44 3.11 -3.49 -1.53
N ILE A 45 4.01 -3.01 -0.67
CA ILE A 45 4.00 -1.61 -0.21
C ILE A 45 4.13 -0.66 -1.40
N ALA A 46 5.11 -0.89 -2.29
CA ALA A 46 5.32 -0.03 -3.46
C ALA A 46 4.07 0.00 -4.37
N ARG A 47 3.50 -1.17 -4.67
CA ARG A 47 2.26 -1.28 -5.47
C ARG A 47 1.09 -0.52 -4.84
N MET A 48 0.89 -0.63 -3.53
CA MET A 48 -0.17 0.09 -2.82
C MET A 48 0.09 1.60 -2.76
N GLN A 49 1.35 2.02 -2.63
CA GLN A 49 1.71 3.45 -2.68
C GLN A 49 1.41 4.04 -4.06
N ASP A 50 1.72 3.31 -5.14
CA ASP A 50 1.38 3.72 -6.50
C ASP A 50 -0.15 3.85 -6.65
N ASP A 51 -0.93 2.89 -6.16
CA ASP A 51 -2.41 2.95 -6.17
C ASP A 51 -2.94 4.20 -5.41
N VAL A 52 -2.39 4.51 -4.25
CA VAL A 52 -2.79 5.69 -3.44
C VAL A 52 -2.42 6.99 -4.15
N LEU A 53 -1.21 7.08 -4.70
CA LEU A 53 -0.77 8.27 -5.42
C LEU A 53 -1.59 8.49 -6.68
N GLU A 54 -1.88 7.43 -7.44
CA GLU A 54 -2.77 7.49 -8.60
C GLU A 54 -4.16 8.04 -8.21
N TYR A 55 -4.76 7.52 -7.13
CA TYR A 55 -6.04 8.01 -6.63
C TYR A 55 -5.99 9.49 -6.24
N LEU A 56 -4.95 9.92 -5.52
CA LEU A 56 -4.78 11.31 -5.07
C LEU A 56 -4.51 12.31 -6.20
N THR A 57 -4.22 11.87 -7.42
CA THR A 57 -4.18 12.77 -8.59
C THR A 57 -5.56 13.18 -9.10
N ARG A 58 -6.61 12.46 -8.71
CA ARG A 58 -7.99 12.75 -9.09
C ARG A 58 -8.56 13.83 -8.18
N HIS A 59 -9.27 14.80 -8.75
CA HIS A 59 -9.93 15.81 -7.94
C HIS A 59 -11.20 15.22 -7.30
N ALA A 60 -11.51 15.55 -6.04
CA ALA A 60 -12.67 15.02 -5.32
C ALA A 60 -14.05 15.38 -5.94
N SER A 61 -14.07 16.27 -6.94
CA SER A 61 -15.26 16.64 -7.71
C SER A 61 -15.41 15.88 -9.02
N GLU A 62 -14.41 15.08 -9.40
CA GLU A 62 -14.48 14.21 -10.57
C GLU A 62 -15.26 12.93 -10.20
N PRO A 63 -16.19 12.47 -11.05
CA PRO A 63 -16.95 11.27 -10.78
C PRO A 63 -16.03 10.06 -10.73
N THR A 64 -16.27 9.18 -9.77
CA THR A 64 -15.52 7.92 -9.71
C THR A 64 -15.96 6.99 -10.84
N PRO A 65 -15.06 6.15 -11.41
CA PRO A 65 -15.44 5.24 -12.51
C PRO A 65 -16.62 4.31 -12.20
N ALA A 66 -16.89 4.05 -10.92
CA ALA A 66 -18.03 3.26 -10.45
C ALA A 66 -19.37 4.04 -10.45
N GLU A 67 -19.36 5.37 -10.47
CA GLU A 67 -20.56 6.22 -10.54
C GLU A 67 -20.94 6.60 -11.98
N ALA A 68 -20.02 6.41 -12.94
CA ALA A 68 -20.25 6.71 -14.35
C ALA A 68 -20.85 5.53 -15.17
N ALA A 69 -21.07 4.37 -14.53
CA ALA A 69 -21.58 3.13 -15.13
C ALA A 69 -23.00 2.81 -14.63
#